data_AF-A0A4P7X044-F1
#
_entry.id   AF-A0A4P7X044-F1
#
_cell.length_a   1.000
_cell.length_b   1.000
_cell.length_c   1.000
_cell.angle_alpha   90.00
_cell.angle_beta   90.00
_cell.angle_gamma   90.00
#
_symmetry.space_group_name_H-M   'P 1'
#
loop_
_entity.id
_entity.type
_entity.pdbx_description
1 polymer ?
#
loop_
_entity_poly.entity_id
_entity_poly.type
_entity_poly.pdbx_seq_one_letter_code
_entity_poly.pdbx_strand_id
1 'polypeptide(L)'
;MKYFSLLSSLLIFILFGCNEKKSDNESEVRNFVKQWNASHTPLKVAYLERDYMDVVTYYGNEFTRTQVQEDKNLLFDQFPDYTQRILNNQVDIIKEAGNYLVTFTKRVNYNGIEADYNSYLSVIYKNNIFKILREGVTKKDNNLEAPIFPNARKNFEDLSKKRKLYGDFNGDNLSDYAYVISPEVSFDGLKKSASTIKCEDVCHSIVSFSNTDLKDIIVKGAYQSELENLKDLNSDGADEIGFWDIKPTTKSLYVFDAANNKLISGPIVINTTVHKNLSLIDVFKKTGPNKITVSHSQQVDGKWILKNEVIVLE
;
A
#
# COMPACT_ATOMS: atom_id res chain seq x y z
N MET A 1 25.36 13.55 -82.17
CA MET A 1 24.35 14.58 -81.82
C MET A 1 22.98 13.91 -81.83
N LYS A 2 22.14 14.17 -80.80
CA LYS A 2 20.98 13.37 -80.33
C LYS A 2 21.46 12.19 -79.47
N TYR A 3 21.17 12.08 -78.17
CA TYR A 3 19.88 12.23 -77.49
C TYR A 3 20.00 13.01 -76.17
N PHE A 4 19.00 13.87 -75.94
CA PHE A 4 18.63 14.47 -74.66
C PHE A 4 17.53 13.60 -74.03
N SER A 5 17.38 13.73 -72.71
CA SER A 5 16.13 13.62 -71.95
C SER A 5 15.94 12.37 -71.09
N LEU A 6 15.56 12.66 -69.84
CA LEU A 6 14.84 11.82 -68.87
C LEU A 6 15.63 10.78 -68.08
N LEU A 7 16.33 11.25 -67.05
CA LEU A 7 16.37 10.61 -65.73
C LEU A 7 16.69 11.67 -64.66
N SER A 8 15.82 12.67 -64.58
CA SER A 8 15.68 13.54 -63.41
C SER A 8 14.31 13.26 -62.83
N SER A 9 14.26 12.50 -61.74
CA SER A 9 13.18 12.39 -60.74
C SER A 9 13.35 11.10 -59.94
N LEU A 10 14.27 11.05 -58.97
CA LEU A 10 14.17 10.32 -57.70
C LEU A 10 15.52 10.35 -57.00
N LEU A 11 15.71 11.30 -56.08
CA LEU A 11 16.38 11.12 -54.77
C LEU A 11 16.43 12.49 -54.06
N ILE A 12 15.26 13.05 -53.80
CA ILE A 12 15.03 14.04 -52.74
C ILE A 12 13.95 13.39 -51.88
N PHE A 13 14.05 13.48 -50.56
CA PHE A 13 13.38 12.67 -49.53
C PHE A 13 14.08 11.33 -49.27
N ILE A 14 15.12 11.31 -48.42
CA ILE A 14 15.03 10.91 -46.99
C ILE A 14 16.26 11.49 -46.26
N LEU A 15 16.26 12.80 -46.02
CA LEU A 15 16.97 13.37 -44.87
C LEU A 15 15.92 13.80 -43.85
N PHE A 16 15.08 12.85 -43.43
CA PHE A 16 14.61 12.89 -42.05
C PHE A 16 15.82 12.50 -41.21
N GLY A 17 16.65 13.51 -40.94
CA GLY A 17 17.44 13.46 -39.72
C GLY A 17 16.44 13.24 -38.61
N CYS A 18 16.38 12.02 -38.08
CA CYS A 18 16.01 11.84 -36.69
C CYS A 18 16.95 12.78 -35.93
N ASN A 19 16.43 13.94 -35.56
CA ASN A 19 16.86 14.56 -34.32
C ASN A 19 16.46 13.54 -33.24
N GLU A 20 17.25 12.49 -33.08
CA GLU A 20 17.43 11.88 -31.77
C GLU A 20 17.94 13.02 -30.92
N LYS A 21 16.99 13.71 -30.28
CA LYS A 21 17.26 14.59 -29.17
C LYS A 21 17.94 13.68 -28.17
N LYS A 22 19.28 13.68 -28.20
CA LYS A 22 20.14 12.93 -27.30
C LYS A 22 19.60 13.19 -25.90
N SER A 23 18.89 12.21 -25.34
CA SER A 23 18.29 12.38 -24.02
C SER A 23 19.45 12.67 -23.09
N ASP A 24 19.46 13.87 -22.54
CA ASP A 24 20.37 14.15 -21.46
C ASP A 24 19.80 13.39 -20.25
N ASN A 25 20.24 12.14 -20.10
CA ASN A 25 19.74 11.25 -19.06
C ASN A 25 19.86 11.90 -17.66
N GLU A 26 20.78 12.85 -17.45
CA GLU A 26 20.86 13.63 -16.21
C GLU A 26 19.70 14.61 -16.04
N SER A 27 19.28 15.29 -17.11
CA SER A 27 18.09 16.15 -17.10
C SER A 27 16.82 15.36 -16.81
N GLU A 28 16.70 14.16 -17.37
CA GLU A 28 15.57 13.26 -17.10
C GLU A 28 15.57 12.75 -15.66
N VAL A 29 16.72 12.32 -15.14
CA VAL A 29 16.89 11.94 -13.72
C VAL A 29 16.55 13.12 -12.81
N ARG A 30 17.02 14.33 -13.14
CA ARG A 30 16.70 15.56 -12.40
C ARG A 30 15.20 15.83 -12.36
N ASN A 31 14.51 15.63 -13.47
CA ASN A 31 13.05 15.80 -13.55
C ASN A 31 12.33 14.73 -12.73
N PHE A 32 12.76 13.47 -12.82
CA PHE A 32 12.23 12.37 -12.01
C PHE A 32 12.35 12.68 -10.51
N VAL A 33 13.53 13.09 -10.03
CA VAL A 33 13.77 13.41 -8.61
C VAL A 33 12.93 14.61 -8.15
N LYS A 34 12.77 15.63 -8.99
CA LYS A 34 11.90 16.78 -8.68
C LYS A 34 10.43 16.37 -8.59
N GLN A 35 9.96 15.51 -9.49
CA GLN A 35 8.59 14.98 -9.47
C GLN A 35 8.36 14.13 -8.22
N TRP A 36 9.27 13.20 -7.92
CA TRP A 36 9.25 12.39 -6.70
C TRP A 36 9.19 13.27 -5.43
N ASN A 37 10.02 14.32 -5.36
CA ASN A 37 9.97 15.26 -4.24
C ASN A 37 8.62 15.98 -4.15
N ALA A 38 8.08 16.46 -5.28
CA ALA A 38 6.80 17.15 -5.34
C ALA A 38 5.58 16.25 -5.06
N SER A 39 5.74 14.93 -5.17
CA SER A 39 4.71 13.94 -4.84
C SER A 39 4.60 13.67 -3.33
N HIS A 40 5.50 14.20 -2.50
CA HIS A 40 5.39 14.13 -1.05
C HIS A 40 4.42 15.17 -0.51
N THR A 41 3.15 14.89 -0.76
CA THR A 41 1.98 15.62 -0.25
C THR A 41 0.93 14.59 0.18
N PRO A 42 0.00 14.92 1.10
CA PRO A 42 -1.05 14.01 1.52
C PRO A 42 -1.85 13.40 0.36
N LEU A 43 -2.08 14.17 -0.72
CA LEU A 43 -2.86 13.72 -1.89
C LEU A 43 -2.08 12.80 -2.85
N LYS A 44 -0.74 12.90 -2.87
CA LYS A 44 0.09 12.19 -3.86
C LYS A 44 0.94 11.08 -3.26
N VAL A 45 1.03 11.02 -1.93
CA VAL A 45 1.84 10.02 -1.23
C VAL A 45 1.45 8.59 -1.64
N ALA A 46 0.17 8.31 -1.85
CA ALA A 46 -0.35 6.99 -2.24
C ALA A 46 0.14 6.50 -3.61
N TYR A 47 0.78 7.35 -4.42
CA TYR A 47 1.31 6.98 -5.73
C TYR A 47 2.84 6.80 -5.74
N LEU A 48 3.52 7.09 -4.64
CA LEU A 48 4.98 7.04 -4.55
C LEU A 48 5.53 5.62 -4.74
N GLU A 49 4.77 4.57 -4.38
CA GLU A 49 5.15 3.16 -4.59
C GLU A 49 5.63 2.90 -6.03
N ARG A 50 5.04 3.58 -7.00
CA ARG A 50 5.35 3.46 -8.43
C ARG A 50 6.75 3.96 -8.76
N ASP A 51 7.38 4.77 -7.92
CA ASP A 51 8.73 5.27 -8.14
C ASP A 51 9.79 4.29 -7.64
N TYR A 52 9.43 3.24 -6.90
CA TYR A 52 10.39 2.34 -6.24
C TYR A 52 10.56 0.98 -6.95
N MET A 53 11.76 0.42 -6.84
CA MET A 53 12.06 -0.99 -7.18
C MET A 53 11.30 -1.95 -6.26
N ASP A 54 11.16 -3.24 -6.64
CA ASP A 54 10.43 -4.23 -5.83
C ASP A 54 11.02 -4.37 -4.41
N VAL A 55 12.35 -4.28 -4.34
CA VAL A 55 13.16 -4.25 -3.12
C VAL A 55 14.07 -3.01 -3.17
N VAL A 56 14.16 -2.30 -2.05
CA VAL A 56 14.81 -0.99 -1.93
C VAL A 56 15.68 -0.98 -0.69
N THR A 57 16.94 -0.51 -0.82
CA THR A 57 17.73 -0.14 0.35
C THR A 57 17.23 1.20 0.89
N TYR A 58 16.35 1.15 1.88
CA TYR A 58 15.64 2.29 2.46
C TYR A 58 16.21 2.63 3.85
N TYR A 59 16.84 3.80 3.97
CA TYR A 59 17.52 4.28 5.19
C TYR A 59 18.46 3.25 5.83
N GLY A 60 19.17 2.49 5.00
CA GLY A 60 20.18 1.52 5.42
C GLY A 60 19.68 0.10 5.69
N ASN A 61 18.38 -0.19 5.51
CA ASN A 61 17.84 -1.56 5.57
C ASN A 61 17.10 -1.90 4.28
N GLU A 62 16.84 -3.19 4.04
CA GLU A 62 16.09 -3.65 2.88
C GLU A 62 14.58 -3.65 3.17
N PHE A 63 13.80 -3.02 2.29
CA PHE A 63 12.35 -2.93 2.35
C PHE A 63 11.75 -3.36 1.01
N THR A 64 10.56 -3.95 1.01
CA THR A 64 9.76 -4.07 -0.22
C THR A 64 9.16 -2.72 -0.60
N ARG A 65 8.79 -2.51 -1.88
CA ARG A 65 8.09 -1.27 -2.29
C ARG A 65 6.85 -0.96 -1.46
N THR A 66 6.11 -1.99 -1.07
CA THR A 66 4.88 -1.86 -0.30
C THR A 66 5.20 -1.40 1.12
N GLN A 67 6.25 -1.93 1.75
CA GLN A 67 6.72 -1.46 3.05
C GLN A 67 7.24 -0.02 3.00
N VAL A 68 7.87 0.40 1.89
CA VAL A 68 8.23 1.81 1.69
C VAL A 68 6.98 2.67 1.62
N GLN A 69 5.96 2.28 0.84
CA GLN A 69 4.71 3.02 0.74
C GLN A 69 3.98 3.13 2.09
N GLU A 70 3.96 2.05 2.87
CA GLU A 70 3.39 2.05 4.23
C GLU A 70 4.10 3.04 5.16
N ASP A 71 5.43 3.07 5.16
CA ASP A 71 6.20 4.06 5.94
C ASP A 71 5.94 5.50 5.48
N LYS A 72 5.83 5.73 4.16
CA LYS A 72 5.48 7.04 3.61
C LYS A 72 4.08 7.48 4.05
N ASN A 73 3.09 6.58 4.02
CA ASN A 73 1.75 6.89 4.51
C ASN A 73 1.79 7.24 6.00
N LEU A 74 2.53 6.47 6.81
CA LEU A 74 2.63 6.78 8.23
C LEU A 74 3.27 8.14 8.50
N LEU A 75 4.28 8.53 7.72
CA LEU A 75 4.90 9.84 7.86
C LEU A 75 3.85 10.96 7.81
N PHE A 76 2.92 10.90 6.84
CA PHE A 76 1.85 11.90 6.73
C PHE A 76 0.74 11.71 7.77
N ASP A 77 0.52 10.49 8.26
CA ASP A 77 -0.41 10.24 9.37
C ASP A 77 0.08 10.84 10.70
N GLN A 78 1.38 10.72 10.98
CA GLN A 78 2.00 11.22 12.23
C GLN A 78 2.31 12.71 12.16
N PHE A 79 2.60 13.20 10.96
CA PHE A 79 2.97 14.59 10.71
C PHE A 79 2.12 15.12 9.55
N PRO A 80 0.83 15.45 9.78
CA PRO A 80 -0.06 15.93 8.72
C PRO A 80 0.40 17.23 8.07
N ASP A 81 1.18 18.04 8.80
CA ASP A 81 1.82 19.26 8.32
C ASP A 81 3.18 19.03 7.65
N TYR A 82 3.60 17.76 7.50
CA TYR A 82 4.87 17.43 6.87
C TYR A 82 4.95 17.96 5.45
N THR A 83 6.00 18.72 5.18
CA THR A 83 6.37 19.15 3.84
C THR A 83 7.84 18.86 3.59
N GLN A 84 8.20 18.69 2.32
CA GLN A 84 9.60 18.64 1.93
C GLN A 84 9.89 19.37 0.63
N ARG A 85 11.13 19.86 0.51
CA ARG A 85 11.65 20.46 -0.71
C ARG A 85 13.14 20.21 -0.85
N ILE A 86 13.59 20.18 -2.09
CA ILE A 86 15.01 20.23 -2.42
C ILE A 86 15.48 21.67 -2.29
N LEU A 87 16.43 21.93 -1.39
CA LEU A 87 16.94 23.28 -1.13
C LEU A 87 17.56 23.86 -2.41
N ASN A 88 17.19 25.10 -2.74
CA ASN A 88 17.65 25.82 -3.94
C ASN A 88 17.41 25.10 -5.29
N ASN A 89 16.57 24.06 -5.32
CA ASN A 89 16.39 23.18 -6.48
C ASN A 89 17.72 22.55 -6.99
N GLN A 90 18.73 22.46 -6.13
CA GLN A 90 20.05 21.93 -6.44
C GLN A 90 20.08 20.43 -6.17
N VAL A 91 20.45 19.67 -7.20
CA VAL A 91 20.76 18.24 -7.10
C VAL A 91 22.05 17.98 -7.86
N ASP A 92 22.93 17.19 -7.26
CA ASP A 92 24.15 16.69 -7.88
C ASP A 92 23.88 15.26 -8.34
N ILE A 93 24.32 14.93 -9.55
CA ILE A 93 24.06 13.64 -10.20
C ILE A 93 25.39 13.05 -10.62
N ILE A 94 25.68 11.82 -10.18
CA ILE A 94 26.86 11.06 -10.54
C ILE A 94 26.40 9.75 -11.18
N LYS A 95 26.91 9.42 -12.36
CA LYS A 95 26.61 8.16 -13.03
C LYS A 95 27.49 7.05 -12.45
N GLU A 96 26.88 5.98 -11.94
CA GLU A 96 27.57 4.85 -11.30
C GLU A 96 27.08 3.51 -11.88
N ALA A 97 27.94 2.83 -12.64
CA ALA A 97 27.72 1.43 -13.07
C ALA A 97 26.31 1.12 -13.63
N GLY A 98 25.73 2.03 -14.42
CA GLY A 98 24.38 1.87 -15.01
C GLY A 98 23.24 2.47 -14.18
N ASN A 99 23.54 3.02 -13.00
CA ASN A 99 22.64 3.78 -12.15
C ASN A 99 23.07 5.25 -12.06
N TYR A 100 22.27 6.04 -11.39
CA TYR A 100 22.53 7.44 -11.06
C TYR A 100 22.47 7.60 -9.55
N LEU A 101 23.57 8.04 -8.93
CA LEU A 101 23.56 8.54 -7.57
C LEU A 101 23.19 10.02 -7.61
N VAL A 102 22.09 10.37 -6.95
CA VAL A 102 21.61 11.74 -6.83
C VAL A 102 21.76 12.17 -5.39
N THR A 103 22.48 13.27 -5.14
CA THR A 103 22.64 13.85 -3.80
C THR A 103 22.07 15.26 -3.76
N PHE A 104 21.45 15.61 -2.63
CA PHE A 104 20.79 16.90 -2.46
C PHE A 104 20.53 17.22 -1.00
N THR A 105 20.34 18.49 -0.66
CA THR A 105 19.86 18.89 0.66
C THR A 105 18.33 18.89 0.65
N LYS A 106 17.74 17.97 1.40
CA LYS A 106 16.30 17.90 1.65
C LYS A 106 15.97 18.79 2.85
N ARG A 107 15.18 19.83 2.62
CA ARG A 107 14.57 20.60 3.69
C ARG A 107 13.18 20.04 3.99
N VAL A 108 12.90 19.82 5.26
CA VAL A 108 11.59 19.38 5.74
C VAL A 108 11.01 20.38 6.72
N ASN A 109 9.69 20.41 6.82
CA ASN A 109 8.97 21.09 7.89
C ASN A 109 7.92 20.14 8.46
N TYR A 110 7.84 20.01 9.79
CA TYR A 110 6.84 19.21 10.51
C TYR A 110 6.75 19.64 11.98
N ASN A 111 5.56 19.69 12.56
CA ASN A 111 5.32 20.12 13.94
C ASN A 111 6.05 21.43 14.33
N GLY A 112 6.15 22.38 13.40
CA GLY A 112 6.88 23.65 13.59
C GLY A 112 8.43 23.53 13.57
N ILE A 113 8.97 22.35 13.31
CA ILE A 113 10.41 22.10 13.12
C ILE A 113 10.75 22.26 11.65
N GLU A 114 11.69 23.14 11.32
CA GLU A 114 12.36 23.17 10.01
C GLU A 114 13.77 22.58 10.14
N ALA A 115 14.11 21.61 9.28
CA ALA A 115 15.41 20.95 9.32
C ALA A 115 15.93 20.59 7.92
N ASP A 116 17.25 20.59 7.77
CA ASP A 116 17.95 20.25 6.54
C ASP A 116 18.71 18.93 6.70
N TYR A 117 18.58 18.05 5.71
CA TYR A 117 19.22 16.74 5.66
C TYR A 117 19.88 16.49 4.30
N ASN A 118 21.18 16.21 4.32
CA ASN A 118 21.93 15.77 3.14
C ASN A 118 21.47 14.36 2.78
N SER A 119 20.64 14.29 1.74
CA SER A 119 19.92 13.10 1.30
C SER A 119 20.48 12.57 -0.01
N TYR A 120 20.20 11.31 -0.30
CA TYR A 120 20.55 10.69 -1.57
C TYR A 120 19.47 9.74 -2.08
N LEU A 121 19.41 9.62 -3.40
CA LEU A 121 18.69 8.58 -4.12
C LEU A 121 19.66 7.85 -5.05
N SER A 122 19.59 6.53 -5.11
CA SER A 122 20.16 5.76 -6.22
C SER A 122 19.03 5.41 -7.17
N VAL A 123 19.11 5.88 -8.40
CA VAL A 123 18.08 5.76 -9.44
C VAL A 123 18.58 4.85 -10.55
N ILE A 124 17.76 3.89 -10.96
CA ILE A 124 18.01 3.00 -12.10
C ILE A 124 17.00 3.27 -13.20
N TYR A 125 17.43 3.21 -14.46
CA TYR A 125 16.53 3.22 -15.62
C TYR A 125 16.30 1.78 -16.09
N LYS A 126 15.07 1.28 -15.95
CA LYS A 126 14.71 -0.11 -16.31
C LYS A 126 13.32 -0.14 -16.91
N ASN A 127 13.13 -0.91 -17.98
CA ASN A 127 11.84 -1.04 -18.68
C ASN A 127 11.23 0.32 -19.08
N ASN A 128 12.08 1.21 -19.60
CA ASN A 128 11.72 2.58 -20.02
C ASN A 128 11.17 3.49 -18.91
N ILE A 129 11.42 3.18 -17.63
CA ILE A 129 11.01 3.99 -16.49
C ILE A 129 12.15 4.12 -15.47
N PHE A 130 12.25 5.28 -14.83
CA PHE A 130 13.15 5.47 -13.70
C PHE A 130 12.55 4.86 -12.43
N LYS A 131 13.41 4.24 -11.62
CA LYS A 131 13.04 3.63 -10.34
C LYS A 131 14.10 3.91 -9.28
N ILE A 132 13.67 4.03 -8.04
CA ILE A 132 14.54 4.22 -6.87
C ILE A 132 14.97 2.84 -6.37
N LEU A 133 16.28 2.63 -6.35
CA LEU A 133 16.94 1.46 -5.76
C LEU A 133 17.34 1.72 -4.30
N ARG A 134 17.72 2.95 -3.97
CA ARG A 134 18.12 3.34 -2.62
C ARG A 134 17.62 4.73 -2.28
N GLU A 135 17.15 4.92 -1.05
CA GLU A 135 16.85 6.23 -0.47
C GLU A 135 17.46 6.31 0.91
N GLY A 136 18.08 7.44 1.24
CA GLY A 136 18.58 7.66 2.59
C GLY A 136 19.16 9.04 2.80
N VAL A 137 19.80 9.18 3.96
CA VAL A 137 20.53 10.37 4.38
C VAL A 137 21.99 10.00 4.58
N THR A 138 22.89 10.93 4.25
CA THR A 138 24.32 10.70 4.34
C THR A 138 24.78 10.67 5.80
N LYS A 139 25.74 9.79 6.12
CA LYS A 139 26.21 9.54 7.50
C LYS A 139 26.79 10.75 8.24
N LYS A 140 27.00 11.88 7.57
CA LYS A 140 27.53 13.10 8.19
C LYS A 140 26.48 13.87 9.02
N ASP A 141 25.20 13.53 8.89
CA ASP A 141 24.14 14.20 9.63
C ASP A 141 23.76 13.41 10.89
N ASN A 142 24.03 14.00 12.05
CA ASN A 142 23.87 13.42 13.40
C ASN A 142 22.40 13.24 13.86
N ASN A 143 21.40 13.37 12.98
CA ASN A 143 19.97 13.32 13.35
C ASN A 143 19.21 12.18 12.64
N LEU A 144 19.83 11.01 12.50
CA LEU A 144 19.15 9.79 12.03
C LEU A 144 18.00 9.35 12.97
N GLU A 145 17.98 9.88 14.19
CA GLU A 145 16.96 9.67 15.22
C GLU A 145 15.75 10.59 15.09
N ALA A 146 15.70 11.48 14.09
CA ALA A 146 14.53 12.33 13.89
C ALA A 146 13.29 11.45 13.65
N PRO A 147 12.14 11.75 14.28
CA PRO A 147 10.96 10.86 14.26
C PRO A 147 10.33 10.75 12.86
N ILE A 148 10.73 11.62 11.94
CA ILE A 148 10.39 11.55 10.51
C ILE A 148 11.19 10.50 9.73
N PHE A 149 12.15 9.80 10.34
CA PHE A 149 12.87 8.71 9.68
C PHE A 149 12.35 7.32 10.09
N PRO A 150 12.40 6.35 9.17
CA PRO A 150 11.87 5.00 9.43
C PRO A 150 12.59 4.32 10.60
N ASN A 151 13.91 4.54 10.73
CA ASN A 151 14.71 3.96 11.80
C ASN A 151 14.31 4.47 13.18
N ALA A 152 13.89 5.73 13.32
CA ALA A 152 13.40 6.29 14.58
C ALA A 152 11.96 5.81 14.87
N ARG A 153 11.19 5.51 13.83
CA ARG A 153 9.85 4.92 13.96
C ARG A 153 9.87 3.42 14.25
N LYS A 154 11.03 2.74 14.25
CA LYS A 154 11.22 1.25 14.34
C LYS A 154 10.57 0.53 15.53
N ASN A 155 9.88 1.19 16.45
CA ASN A 155 8.87 0.55 17.31
C ASN A 155 7.61 0.08 16.52
N PHE A 156 7.78 -0.17 15.22
CA PHE A 156 6.75 -0.40 14.20
C PHE A 156 6.13 -1.81 14.24
N GLU A 157 6.56 -2.70 15.16
CA GLU A 157 5.80 -3.93 15.46
C GLU A 157 4.36 -3.60 15.87
N ASP A 158 4.10 -2.40 16.39
CA ASP A 158 2.77 -1.91 16.76
C ASP A 158 1.94 -1.36 15.58
N LEU A 159 2.56 -1.11 14.42
CA LEU A 159 1.88 -0.61 13.22
C LEU A 159 1.29 -1.74 12.35
N SER A 160 1.76 -2.96 12.56
CA SER A 160 1.00 -4.15 12.17
C SER A 160 -0.36 -4.25 12.87
N LYS A 161 -0.56 -3.52 13.98
CA LYS A 161 -1.83 -3.46 14.72
C LYS A 161 -2.74 -2.26 14.34
N LYS A 162 -2.35 -1.39 13.40
CA LYS A 162 -3.20 -0.28 12.94
C LYS A 162 -3.18 -0.12 11.42
N ARG A 163 -3.43 -1.20 10.68
CA ARG A 163 -3.74 -1.09 9.25
C ARG A 163 -5.06 -0.32 9.11
N LYS A 164 -4.96 0.94 8.71
CA LYS A 164 -6.13 1.78 8.37
C LYS A 164 -6.71 1.33 7.03
N LEU A 165 -8.00 1.07 7.00
CA LEU A 165 -8.79 0.80 5.81
C LEU A 165 -9.59 2.06 5.45
N TYR A 166 -9.31 2.68 4.31
CA TYR A 166 -10.02 3.88 3.87
C TYR A 166 -11.32 3.55 3.11
N GLY A 167 -12.36 4.35 3.31
CA GLY A 167 -13.69 4.18 2.69
C GLY A 167 -14.67 5.28 3.06
N ASP A 168 -15.80 5.33 2.35
CA ASP A 168 -16.95 6.19 2.69
C ASP A 168 -17.92 5.40 3.56
N PHE A 169 -17.60 5.23 4.85
CA PHE A 169 -18.32 4.29 5.72
C PHE A 169 -19.64 4.83 6.29
N ASN A 170 -19.89 6.14 6.16
CA ASN A 170 -21.10 6.82 6.62
C ASN A 170 -21.97 7.36 5.46
N GLY A 171 -21.52 7.23 4.21
CA GLY A 171 -22.28 7.58 3.01
C GLY A 171 -22.36 9.07 2.70
N ASP A 172 -21.41 9.88 3.19
CA ASP A 172 -21.38 11.32 2.97
C ASP A 172 -20.51 11.75 1.77
N ASN A 173 -19.95 10.78 1.03
CA ASN A 173 -19.00 10.95 -0.07
C ASN A 173 -17.65 11.54 0.34
N LEU A 174 -17.31 11.55 1.63
CA LEU A 174 -15.98 11.87 2.15
C LEU A 174 -15.26 10.58 2.55
N SER A 175 -13.93 10.59 2.39
CA SER A 175 -13.12 9.44 2.79
C SER A 175 -12.84 9.49 4.29
N ASP A 176 -13.28 8.44 4.98
CA ASP A 176 -12.92 8.10 6.35
C ASP A 176 -11.95 6.92 6.39
N TYR A 177 -11.55 6.48 7.59
CA TYR A 177 -10.82 5.25 7.79
C TYR A 177 -11.35 4.41 8.96
N ALA A 178 -11.26 3.10 8.81
CA ALA A 178 -11.49 2.10 9.85
C ALA A 178 -10.17 1.43 10.24
N TYR A 179 -10.06 0.93 11.46
CA TYR A 179 -8.91 0.16 11.94
C TYR A 179 -9.35 -0.88 12.98
N VAL A 180 -8.54 -1.92 13.19
CA VAL A 180 -8.85 -2.95 14.18
C VAL A 180 -8.00 -2.79 15.42
N ILE A 181 -8.65 -2.83 16.58
CA ILE A 181 -8.01 -3.03 17.88
C ILE A 181 -8.15 -4.51 18.22
N SER A 182 -7.04 -5.25 18.15
CA SER A 182 -6.98 -6.68 18.52
C SER A 182 -6.76 -6.85 20.03
N PRO A 183 -7.26 -7.95 20.63
CA PRO A 183 -7.01 -8.25 22.04
C PRO A 183 -5.54 -8.60 22.26
N GLU A 184 -5.05 -8.38 23.48
CA GLU A 184 -3.72 -8.83 23.88
C GLU A 184 -3.69 -10.36 23.99
N VAL A 185 -2.70 -10.98 23.35
CA VAL A 185 -2.54 -12.44 23.29
C VAL A 185 -1.19 -12.87 23.82
N SER A 186 -1.21 -13.94 24.60
CA SER A 186 -0.05 -14.70 25.06
C SER A 186 0.00 -16.08 24.39
N PHE A 187 1.21 -16.57 24.16
CA PHE A 187 1.45 -17.89 23.58
C PHE A 187 1.95 -18.84 24.66
N ASP A 188 1.18 -19.89 24.97
CA ASP A 188 1.60 -20.92 25.91
C ASP A 188 2.25 -22.08 25.13
N GLY A 189 3.58 -22.23 25.24
CA GLY A 189 4.34 -23.37 24.71
C GLY A 189 5.58 -23.04 23.87
N LEU A 190 6.68 -23.76 24.16
CA LEU A 190 8.04 -23.62 23.57
C LEU A 190 8.17 -23.95 22.06
N LYS A 191 7.08 -24.14 21.31
CA LYS A 191 7.12 -24.42 19.85
C LYS A 191 5.95 -23.77 19.12
N LYS A 192 6.27 -22.92 18.14
CA LYS A 192 5.36 -22.16 17.24
C LYS A 192 4.34 -23.00 16.43
N SER A 193 4.33 -24.33 16.52
CA SER A 193 3.51 -25.19 15.64
C SER A 193 2.23 -25.75 16.27
N ALA A 194 2.01 -25.56 17.58
CA ALA A 194 0.80 -26.02 18.27
C ALA A 194 0.50 -25.19 19.53
N SER A 195 0.74 -23.87 19.48
CA SER A 195 0.47 -22.98 20.62
C SER A 195 -1.03 -22.77 20.81
N THR A 196 -1.56 -23.12 21.98
CA THR A 196 -2.86 -22.62 22.43
C THR A 196 -2.74 -21.12 22.67
N ILE A 197 -3.50 -20.34 21.89
CA ILE A 197 -3.56 -18.89 22.03
C ILE A 197 -4.42 -18.59 23.26
N LYS A 198 -3.87 -17.81 24.19
CA LYS A 198 -4.60 -17.31 25.36
C LYS A 198 -4.66 -15.80 25.26
N CYS A 199 -5.87 -15.25 25.16
CA CYS A 199 -6.04 -13.80 25.35
C CYS A 199 -5.83 -13.48 26.83
N GLU A 200 -5.16 -12.37 27.12
CA GLU A 200 -4.95 -11.93 28.50
C GLU A 200 -6.28 -11.60 29.18
N ASP A 201 -7.21 -11.04 28.40
CA ASP A 201 -8.61 -10.82 28.75
C ASP A 201 -9.55 -11.57 27.78
N VAL A 202 -10.68 -10.95 27.40
CA VAL A 202 -11.65 -11.51 26.45
C VAL A 202 -11.12 -11.36 25.03
N CYS A 203 -11.10 -12.46 24.26
CA CYS A 203 -10.67 -12.46 22.87
C CYS A 203 -11.68 -11.74 21.96
N HIS A 204 -11.71 -10.40 21.92
CA HIS A 204 -12.53 -9.64 20.99
C HIS A 204 -11.67 -8.66 20.20
N SER A 205 -11.90 -8.61 18.89
CA SER A 205 -11.40 -7.51 18.05
C SER A 205 -12.47 -6.44 17.92
N ILE A 206 -12.05 -5.18 17.90
CA ILE A 206 -12.94 -4.02 17.75
C ILE A 206 -12.56 -3.32 16.45
N VAL A 207 -13.51 -3.15 15.53
CA VAL A 207 -13.35 -2.26 14.38
C VAL A 207 -13.81 -0.88 14.80
N SER A 208 -12.89 0.09 14.73
CA SER A 208 -13.13 1.48 15.09
C SER A 208 -12.92 2.40 13.89
N PHE A 209 -13.59 3.55 13.91
CA PHE A 209 -13.68 4.48 12.79
C PHE A 209 -13.06 5.85 13.13
N SER A 210 -12.57 6.56 12.11
CA SER A 210 -12.17 7.96 12.22
C SER A 210 -13.35 8.89 12.44
N ASN A 211 -14.49 8.54 11.84
CA ASN A 211 -15.74 9.23 12.02
C ASN A 211 -16.37 8.82 13.36
N THR A 212 -16.47 9.78 14.27
CA THR A 212 -16.97 9.54 15.63
C THR A 212 -18.47 9.28 15.68
N ASP A 213 -19.20 9.51 14.59
CA ASP A 213 -20.64 9.24 14.52
C ASP A 213 -20.92 7.75 14.21
N LEU A 214 -19.94 7.03 13.67
CA LEU A 214 -20.00 5.59 13.46
C LEU A 214 -19.72 4.83 14.76
N LYS A 215 -20.48 3.76 15.00
CA LYS A 215 -20.31 2.91 16.17
C LYS A 215 -19.25 1.85 15.92
N ASP A 216 -18.45 1.58 16.94
CA ASP A 216 -17.51 0.45 16.94
C ASP A 216 -18.24 -0.88 16.69
N ILE A 217 -17.63 -1.74 15.87
CA ILE A 217 -18.10 -3.11 15.62
C ILE A 217 -17.26 -4.09 16.45
N ILE A 218 -17.91 -4.89 17.29
CA ILE A 218 -17.23 -5.87 18.15
C ILE A 218 -17.34 -7.27 17.54
N VAL A 219 -16.21 -7.87 17.16
CA VAL A 219 -16.14 -9.24 16.66
C VAL A 219 -15.64 -10.17 17.76
N LYS A 220 -16.56 -10.99 18.30
CA LYS A 220 -16.25 -11.88 19.42
C LYS A 220 -15.43 -13.09 18.99
N GLY A 221 -14.45 -13.47 19.80
CA GLY A 221 -13.58 -14.61 19.57
C GLY A 221 -12.46 -14.38 18.55
N ALA A 222 -12.33 -13.16 18.01
CA ALA A 222 -11.30 -12.77 17.07
C ALA A 222 -10.07 -12.23 17.82
N TYR A 223 -8.88 -12.66 17.40
CA TYR A 223 -7.60 -12.19 17.95
C TYR A 223 -6.57 -11.82 16.88
N GLN A 224 -6.77 -12.29 15.65
CA GLN A 224 -5.97 -11.93 14.49
C GLN A 224 -6.91 -11.64 13.33
N SER A 225 -6.71 -10.51 12.68
CA SER A 225 -7.68 -10.05 11.68
C SER A 225 -7.11 -9.18 10.57
N GLU A 226 -7.88 -9.07 9.50
CA GLU A 226 -7.64 -8.17 8.39
C GLU A 226 -8.95 -7.50 7.96
N LEU A 227 -8.89 -6.22 7.57
CA LEU A 227 -10.03 -5.49 7.05
C LEU A 227 -9.94 -5.34 5.53
N GLU A 228 -11.11 -5.34 4.89
CA GLU A 228 -11.29 -5.11 3.47
C GLU A 228 -12.47 -4.15 3.24
N ASN A 229 -12.33 -3.18 2.35
CA ASN A 229 -13.41 -2.29 1.94
C ASN A 229 -14.12 -2.95 0.76
N LEU A 230 -15.37 -3.35 0.96
CA LEU A 230 -16.16 -4.09 -0.03
C LEU A 230 -16.94 -3.18 -0.97
N LYS A 231 -16.78 -1.86 -0.82
CA LYS A 231 -17.56 -0.81 -1.47
C LYS A 231 -19.04 -0.88 -1.12
N ASP A 232 -19.80 0.05 -1.67
CA ASP A 232 -21.26 0.05 -1.57
C ASP A 232 -21.88 -1.21 -2.24
N LEU A 233 -22.17 -2.22 -1.42
CA LEU A 233 -22.75 -3.52 -1.78
C LEU A 233 -24.27 -3.48 -1.77
N ASN A 234 -24.89 -2.79 -0.80
CA ASN A 234 -26.34 -2.72 -0.60
C ASN A 234 -27.00 -1.49 -1.30
N SER A 235 -26.20 -0.64 -1.95
CA SER A 235 -26.61 0.58 -2.66
C SER A 235 -27.26 1.64 -1.77
N ASP A 236 -26.86 1.72 -0.49
CA ASP A 236 -27.34 2.73 0.47
C ASP A 236 -26.49 4.01 0.50
N GLY A 237 -25.37 4.01 -0.24
CA GLY A 237 -24.43 5.11 -0.35
C GLY A 237 -23.20 5.00 0.54
N ALA A 238 -23.17 4.06 1.50
CA ALA A 238 -22.01 3.78 2.36
C ALA A 238 -21.25 2.53 1.90
N ASP A 239 -19.95 2.46 2.19
CA ASP A 239 -19.09 1.31 1.93
C ASP A 239 -19.27 0.23 3.02
N GLU A 240 -19.43 -1.04 2.63
CA GLU A 240 -19.38 -2.17 3.57
C GLU A 240 -17.96 -2.58 3.96
N ILE A 241 -17.83 -3.14 5.17
CA ILE A 241 -16.58 -3.68 5.70
C ILE A 241 -16.58 -5.21 5.69
N GLY A 242 -15.57 -5.78 5.05
CA GLY A 242 -15.14 -7.16 5.26
C GLY A 242 -14.18 -7.25 6.45
N PHE A 243 -14.51 -8.09 7.42
CA PHE A 243 -13.64 -8.45 8.54
C PHE A 243 -13.24 -9.93 8.42
N TRP A 244 -11.95 -10.19 8.30
CA TRP A 244 -11.40 -11.54 8.30
C TRP A 244 -10.95 -11.93 9.71
N ASP A 245 -11.56 -12.95 10.32
CA ASP A 245 -11.08 -13.63 11.53
C ASP A 245 -10.13 -14.77 11.12
N ILE A 246 -8.86 -14.67 11.50
CA ILE A 246 -7.79 -15.56 11.07
C ILE A 246 -7.39 -16.47 12.23
N LYS A 247 -7.52 -17.78 12.02
CA LYS A 247 -7.13 -18.83 12.97
C LYS A 247 -6.15 -19.81 12.30
N PRO A 248 -5.42 -20.64 13.08
CA PRO A 248 -4.45 -21.58 12.52
C PRO A 248 -5.00 -22.51 11.42
N THR A 249 -6.27 -22.91 11.54
CA THR A 249 -6.89 -23.89 10.64
C THR A 249 -8.09 -23.35 9.86
N THR A 250 -8.50 -22.10 10.11
CA THR A 250 -9.64 -21.47 9.44
C THR A 250 -9.41 -19.98 9.18
N LYS A 251 -10.05 -19.47 8.13
CA LYS A 251 -10.34 -18.04 7.97
C LYS A 251 -11.84 -17.85 7.87
N SER A 252 -12.38 -16.84 8.53
CA SER A 252 -13.81 -16.55 8.51
C SER A 252 -14.04 -15.11 8.07
N LEU A 253 -14.86 -14.88 7.05
CA LEU A 253 -15.25 -13.55 6.61
C LEU A 253 -16.58 -13.15 7.25
N TYR A 254 -16.62 -11.95 7.81
CA TYR A 254 -17.82 -11.23 8.22
C TYR A 254 -17.98 -10.00 7.33
N VAL A 255 -19.20 -9.68 6.94
CA VAL A 255 -19.56 -8.53 6.12
C VAL A 255 -20.49 -7.64 6.94
N PHE A 256 -20.07 -6.41 7.19
CA PHE A 256 -20.80 -5.43 7.99
C PHE A 256 -21.21 -4.23 7.17
N ASP A 257 -22.43 -3.78 7.44
CA ASP A 257 -22.91 -2.43 7.18
C ASP A 257 -22.34 -1.53 8.28
N ALA A 258 -21.40 -0.67 7.91
CA ALA A 258 -20.73 0.22 8.85
C ALA A 258 -21.67 1.33 9.35
N ALA A 259 -22.41 1.96 8.43
CA ALA A 259 -23.31 3.08 8.69
C ALA A 259 -24.42 2.69 9.67
N ASN A 260 -24.98 1.49 9.52
CA ASN A 260 -26.08 0.99 10.34
C ASN A 260 -25.62 0.07 11.49
N ASN A 261 -24.31 -0.19 11.60
CA ASN A 261 -23.70 -1.11 12.58
C ASN A 261 -24.39 -2.49 12.58
N LYS A 262 -24.59 -3.06 11.38
CA LYS A 262 -25.36 -4.30 11.17
C LYS A 262 -24.47 -5.36 10.51
N LEU A 263 -24.50 -6.59 11.03
CA LEU A 263 -23.91 -7.73 10.34
C LEU A 263 -24.82 -8.12 9.18
N ILE A 264 -24.32 -8.00 7.94
CA ILE A 264 -25.06 -8.37 6.74
C ILE A 264 -24.86 -9.85 6.42
N SER A 265 -23.64 -10.37 6.58
CA SER A 265 -23.33 -11.77 6.28
C SER A 265 -22.13 -12.31 7.07
N GLY A 266 -22.15 -13.60 7.40
CA GLY A 266 -21.03 -14.32 8.03
C GLY A 266 -21.37 -15.04 9.35
N PRO A 267 -20.42 -15.79 9.92
CA PRO A 267 -19.09 -16.07 9.38
C PRO A 267 -19.12 -17.02 8.18
N ILE A 268 -18.51 -16.60 7.07
CA ILE A 268 -18.23 -17.46 5.91
C ILE A 268 -16.90 -18.13 6.16
N VAL A 269 -16.92 -19.41 6.55
CA VAL A 269 -15.73 -20.12 7.03
C VAL A 269 -15.05 -20.88 5.88
N ILE A 270 -13.73 -20.69 5.76
CA ILE A 270 -12.85 -21.52 4.92
C ILE A 270 -11.92 -22.35 5.81
N ASN A 271 -11.91 -23.67 5.61
CA ASN A 271 -10.95 -24.57 6.22
C ASN A 271 -9.63 -24.51 5.46
N THR A 272 -8.65 -23.80 6.02
CA THR A 272 -7.34 -23.55 5.39
C THR A 272 -6.41 -24.76 5.45
N THR A 273 -6.71 -25.74 6.30
CA THR A 273 -6.00 -27.03 6.33
C THR A 273 -6.23 -27.81 5.04
N VAL A 274 -7.45 -27.73 4.52
CA VAL A 274 -7.88 -28.43 3.29
C VAL A 274 -7.65 -27.55 2.05
N HIS A 275 -8.05 -26.28 2.13
CA HIS A 275 -8.01 -25.34 1.01
C HIS A 275 -6.82 -24.38 1.14
N LYS A 276 -5.60 -24.91 0.92
CA LYS A 276 -4.33 -24.22 1.22
C LYS A 276 -4.03 -22.99 0.35
N ASN A 277 -4.57 -22.93 -0.88
CA ASN A 277 -4.32 -21.85 -1.84
C ASN A 277 -5.50 -20.87 -1.87
N LEU A 278 -5.71 -20.13 -0.78
CA LEU A 278 -6.81 -19.17 -0.66
C LEU A 278 -6.82 -18.08 -1.74
N SER A 279 -5.65 -17.68 -2.24
CA SER A 279 -5.54 -16.68 -3.32
C SER A 279 -6.13 -17.14 -4.65
N LEU A 280 -6.44 -18.42 -4.79
CA LEU A 280 -7.09 -19.01 -5.97
C LEU A 280 -8.58 -19.28 -5.75
N ILE A 281 -9.11 -18.91 -4.58
CA ILE A 281 -10.50 -19.11 -4.20
C ILE A 281 -11.16 -17.74 -4.13
N ASP A 282 -12.12 -17.50 -5.02
CA ASP A 282 -13.02 -16.36 -4.92
C ASP A 282 -13.97 -16.60 -3.73
N VAL A 283 -13.48 -16.34 -2.51
CA VAL A 283 -14.30 -16.50 -1.30
C VAL A 283 -15.47 -15.53 -1.30
N PHE A 284 -15.30 -14.39 -1.96
CA PHE A 284 -16.28 -13.34 -2.11
C PHE A 284 -16.29 -12.81 -3.54
N LYS A 285 -17.48 -12.65 -4.11
CA LYS A 285 -17.70 -12.00 -5.40
C LYS A 285 -19.01 -11.24 -5.41
N LYS A 286 -19.01 -9.98 -5.84
CA LYS A 286 -20.25 -9.24 -6.14
C LYS A 286 -20.90 -9.86 -7.39
N THR A 287 -22.14 -10.33 -7.26
CA THR A 287 -22.85 -11.03 -8.35
C THR A 287 -24.16 -10.37 -8.77
N GLY A 288 -24.52 -9.25 -8.14
CA GLY A 288 -25.58 -8.35 -8.59
C GLY A 288 -25.82 -7.22 -7.58
N PRO A 289 -26.79 -6.33 -7.85
CA PRO A 289 -27.29 -5.41 -6.84
C PRO A 289 -27.74 -6.20 -5.61
N ASN A 290 -27.22 -5.83 -4.44
CA ASN A 290 -27.55 -6.43 -3.15
C ASN A 290 -27.36 -7.95 -3.13
N LYS A 291 -26.41 -8.46 -3.92
CA LYS A 291 -26.15 -9.89 -4.05
C LYS A 291 -24.66 -10.17 -4.10
N ILE A 292 -24.24 -11.09 -3.25
CA ILE A 292 -22.89 -11.60 -3.23
C ILE A 292 -22.93 -13.11 -3.43
N THR A 293 -21.92 -13.63 -4.11
CA THR A 293 -21.62 -15.05 -4.10
C THR A 293 -20.46 -15.29 -3.17
N VAL A 294 -20.66 -16.21 -2.24
CA VAL A 294 -19.66 -16.58 -1.25
C VAL A 294 -19.30 -18.04 -1.43
N SER A 295 -18.01 -18.35 -1.28
CA SER A 295 -17.53 -19.73 -1.22
C SER A 295 -17.28 -20.09 0.24
N HIS A 296 -17.79 -21.22 0.73
CA HIS A 296 -17.54 -21.69 2.10
C HIS A 296 -17.17 -23.17 2.15
N SER A 297 -16.44 -23.56 3.19
CA SER A 297 -16.12 -24.96 3.44
C SER A 297 -17.29 -25.67 4.11
N GLN A 298 -17.75 -26.77 3.51
CA GLN A 298 -18.78 -27.64 4.08
C GLN A 298 -18.31 -29.08 4.09
N GLN A 299 -18.66 -29.84 5.14
CA GLN A 299 -18.45 -31.27 5.17
C GLN A 299 -19.64 -32.00 4.52
N VAL A 300 -19.36 -32.80 3.49
CA VAL A 300 -20.33 -33.67 2.82
C VAL A 300 -19.73 -35.06 2.75
N ASP A 301 -20.43 -36.06 3.27
CA ASP A 301 -19.98 -37.46 3.33
C ASP A 301 -18.57 -37.64 3.92
N GLY A 302 -18.29 -36.89 5.00
CA GLY A 302 -17.00 -36.93 5.69
C GLY A 302 -15.86 -36.16 5.00
N LYS A 303 -16.08 -35.61 3.79
CA LYS A 303 -15.08 -34.84 3.04
C LYS A 303 -15.39 -33.35 3.08
N TRP A 304 -14.35 -32.53 3.22
CA TRP A 304 -14.46 -31.08 3.09
C TRP A 304 -14.48 -30.68 1.62
N ILE A 305 -15.52 -29.95 1.23
CA ILE A 305 -15.69 -29.39 -0.11
C ILE A 305 -15.95 -27.89 -0.01
N LEU A 306 -15.69 -27.15 -1.09
CA LEU A 306 -16.17 -25.78 -1.24
C LEU A 306 -17.58 -25.80 -1.83
N LYS A 307 -18.48 -25.04 -1.24
CA LYS A 307 -19.78 -24.74 -1.81
C LYS A 307 -19.93 -23.25 -2.03
N ASN A 308 -20.63 -22.91 -3.11
CA ASN A 308 -20.97 -21.55 -3.43
C ASN A 308 -22.43 -21.30 -3.08
N GLU A 309 -22.68 -20.14 -2.47
CA GLU A 309 -24.01 -19.68 -2.12
C GLU A 309 -24.19 -18.24 -2.57
N VAL A 310 -25.40 -17.89 -3.01
CA VAL A 310 -25.77 -16.50 -3.30
C VAL A 310 -26.52 -15.96 -2.09
N ILE A 311 -25.98 -14.91 -1.48
CA ILE A 311 -26.60 -14.21 -0.36
C ILE A 311 -27.19 -12.91 -0.88
N VAL A 312 -28.46 -12.67 -0.56
CA VAL A 312 -29.11 -11.39 -0.78
C VAL A 312 -28.85 -10.52 0.45
N LEU A 313 -28.30 -9.34 0.23
CA LEU A 313 -27.99 -8.36 1.25
C LEU A 313 -29.21 -7.46 1.44
N GLU A 314 -29.68 -7.34 2.68
CA GLU A 314 -30.78 -6.44 3.08
C GLU A 314 -30.26 -5.18 3.76
#